data_AF-A7HMB8-F1
#
_entry.id   AF-A7HMB8-F1
#
_cell.length_a   1.000
_cell.length_b   1.000
_cell.length_c   1.000
_cell.angle_alpha   90.00
_cell.angle_beta   90.00
_cell.angle_gamma   90.00
#
_symmetry.space_group_name_H-M   'P 1'
#
loop_
_entity.id
_entity.type
_entity.pdbx_description
1 polymer ?
#
loop_
_entity_poly.entity_id
_entity_poly.type
_entity_poly.pdbx_seq_one_letter_code
_entity_poly.pdbx_strand_id
1 'polypeptide(L)'
;MKKGFTLIELLIVLSIIAALMSVATPVGINALAQAKATNVAGNFRTLYQAVVQMLMLEQNPPTSGDILDYLVKNNYISTKPNGFEITYKVENGKEFYRIRYINSDVDVLKVKSVNTMISLDESNKLIIDIPRK
;
A
#
# COMPACT_ATOMS: atom_id res chain seq x y z
N MET A 1 -19.94 -13.90 -54.73
CA MET A 1 -19.99 -14.84 -53.59
C MET A 1 -19.06 -14.31 -52.50
N LYS A 2 -19.57 -13.92 -51.34
CA LYS A 2 -18.72 -13.50 -50.21
C LYS A 2 -18.23 -14.76 -49.52
N LYS A 3 -16.92 -15.02 -49.55
CA LYS A 3 -16.31 -16.10 -48.76
C LYS A 3 -16.40 -15.71 -47.29
N GLY A 4 -17.14 -16.48 -46.49
CA GLY A 4 -17.16 -16.36 -45.04
C GLY A 4 -15.97 -17.09 -44.42
N PHE A 5 -15.60 -16.71 -43.20
CA PHE A 5 -14.66 -17.48 -42.39
C PHE A 5 -15.28 -18.83 -41.99
N THR A 6 -14.48 -19.89 -41.98
CA THR A 6 -14.90 -21.19 -41.48
C THR A 6 -14.83 -21.23 -39.95
N LEU A 7 -15.64 -22.08 -39.33
CA LEU A 7 -15.62 -22.27 -37.87
C LEU A 7 -14.26 -22.78 -37.39
N ILE A 8 -13.61 -23.66 -38.16
CA ILE A 8 -12.31 -24.22 -37.80
C ILE A 8 -11.20 -23.16 -37.81
N GLU A 9 -11.22 -22.23 -38.77
CA GLU A 9 -10.27 -21.11 -38.81
C GLU A 9 -10.43 -20.22 -37.58
N LEU A 10 -11.67 -19.91 -37.18
CA LEU A 10 -11.92 -19.13 -35.96
C LEU A 10 -11.49 -19.88 -34.69
N LEU A 11 -11.72 -21.20 -34.63
CA LEU A 11 -11.34 -22.02 -33.47
C LEU A 11 -9.83 -22.05 -33.27
N ILE A 12 -9.06 -22.28 -34.34
CA ILE A 12 -7.60 -22.30 -34.25
C ILE A 12 -7.07 -20.93 -33.82
N VAL A 13 -7.64 -19.84 -34.34
CA VAL A 13 -7.25 -18.47 -33.95
C VAL A 13 -7.51 -18.22 -32.47
N LEU A 14 -8.69 -18.59 -31.96
CA LEU A 14 -9.01 -18.46 -30.53
C LEU A 14 -8.08 -19.32 -29.66
N SER A 15 -7.75 -20.54 -30.11
CA SER A 15 -6.81 -21.41 -29.40
C SER A 15 -5.40 -20.80 -29.31
N ILE A 16 -4.89 -20.20 -30.40
CA ILE A 16 -3.58 -19.53 -30.40
C ILE A 16 -3.60 -18.30 -29.49
N ILE A 17 -4.65 -17.46 -29.58
CA ILE A 17 -4.78 -16.28 -28.71
C ILE A 17 -4.83 -16.70 -27.23
N ALA A 18 -5.59 -17.73 -26.88
CA ALA A 18 -5.66 -18.25 -25.53
C ALA A 18 -4.30 -18.77 -25.03
N ALA A 19 -3.56 -19.50 -25.87
CA ALA A 19 -2.22 -19.98 -25.54
C ALA A 19 -1.25 -18.81 -25.27
N LEU A 20 -1.28 -17.77 -26.10
CA LEU A 20 -0.44 -16.57 -25.91
C LEU A 20 -0.81 -15.80 -24.64
N MET A 21 -2.10 -15.60 -24.38
CA MET A 21 -2.59 -14.95 -23.16
C MET A 21 -2.20 -15.74 -21.90
N SER A 22 -2.23 -17.06 -21.94
CA SER A 22 -1.82 -17.92 -20.82
C SER A 22 -0.36 -17.70 -20.43
N VAL A 23 0.53 -17.45 -21.39
CA VAL A 23 1.95 -17.22 -21.13
C VAL A 23 2.21 -15.77 -20.65
N ALA A 24 1.49 -14.79 -21.19
CA ALA A 24 1.70 -13.37 -20.88
C ALA A 24 1.08 -12.91 -19.55
N THR A 25 -0.07 -13.47 -19.16
CA THR A 25 -0.83 -13.07 -17.95
C THR A 25 -0.04 -13.10 -16.63
N PRO A 26 0.76 -14.13 -16.28
CA PRO A 26 1.47 -14.16 -15.00
C PRO A 26 2.46 -12.99 -14.82
N VAL A 27 3.06 -12.49 -15.91
CA VAL A 27 3.97 -11.33 -15.87
C VAL A 27 3.22 -10.06 -15.49
N GLY A 28 2.02 -9.86 -16.07
CA GLY A 28 1.16 -8.71 -15.76
C GLY A 28 0.72 -8.67 -14.31
N ILE A 29 0.36 -9.83 -13.72
CA ILE A 29 -0.03 -9.93 -12.30
C ILE A 29 1.14 -9.55 -11.39
N ASN A 30 2.36 -10.00 -11.70
CA ASN A 30 3.55 -9.68 -10.92
C ASN A 30 3.90 -8.19 -10.95
N ALA A 31 3.82 -7.57 -12.14
CA ALA A 31 4.05 -6.14 -12.31
C ALA A 31 3.01 -5.30 -11.55
N LEU A 32 1.73 -5.70 -11.60
CA LEU A 32 0.66 -5.04 -10.85
C LEU A 32 0.90 -5.14 -9.33
N ALA A 33 1.30 -6.31 -8.85
CA ALA A 33 1.64 -6.50 -7.43
C ALA A 33 2.82 -5.62 -7.01
N GLN A 34 3.83 -5.44 -7.86
CA GLN A 34 4.96 -4.55 -7.60
C GLN A 34 4.56 -3.06 -7.61
N ALA A 35 3.70 -2.65 -8.53
CA ALA A 35 3.16 -1.29 -8.57
C ALA A 35 2.35 -0.98 -7.29
N LYS A 36 1.48 -1.91 -6.88
CA LYS A 36 0.75 -1.79 -5.60
C LYS A 36 1.70 -1.67 -4.40
N ALA A 37 2.72 -2.52 -4.33
CA ALA A 37 3.70 -2.48 -3.25
C ALA A 37 4.44 -1.13 -3.19
N THR A 38 4.82 -0.59 -4.36
CA THR A 38 5.49 0.72 -4.47
C THR A 38 4.57 1.86 -4.04
N ASN A 39 3.29 1.83 -4.44
CA ASN A 39 2.30 2.82 -4.02
C ASN A 39 2.10 2.82 -2.51
N VAL A 40 1.96 1.64 -1.90
CA VAL A 40 1.81 1.52 -0.44
C VAL A 40 3.07 1.97 0.28
N ALA A 41 4.26 1.62 -0.20
CA ALA A 41 5.53 2.10 0.35
C ALA A 41 5.68 3.63 0.27
N GLY A 42 5.23 4.23 -0.85
CA GLY A 42 5.18 5.68 -1.04
C GLY A 42 4.22 6.35 -0.05
N ASN A 43 3.01 5.82 0.08
CA ASN A 43 2.03 6.30 1.06
C ASN A 43 2.56 6.24 2.49
N PHE A 44 3.23 5.15 2.87
CA PHE A 44 3.91 5.05 4.16
C PHE A 44 4.93 6.16 4.38
N ARG A 45 5.74 6.48 3.37
CA ARG A 45 6.73 7.57 3.44
C ARG A 45 6.07 8.94 3.61
N THR A 46 5.00 9.20 2.85
CA THR A 46 4.24 10.45 2.97
C THR A 46 3.60 10.58 4.35
N LEU A 47 2.96 9.52 4.86
CA LEU A 47 2.37 9.52 6.19
C LEU A 47 3.42 9.67 7.28
N TYR A 48 4.59 9.03 7.14
CA TYR A 48 5.70 9.20 8.07
C TYR A 48 6.15 10.66 8.14
N GLN A 49 6.37 11.30 7.00
CA GLN A 49 6.75 12.71 6.93
C GLN A 49 5.70 13.61 7.57
N ALA A 50 4.41 13.35 7.31
CA ALA A 50 3.30 14.10 7.88
C ALA A 50 3.25 13.98 9.41
N VAL A 51 3.43 12.78 9.96
CA VAL A 51 3.48 12.57 11.42
C VAL A 51 4.70 13.26 12.03
N VAL A 52 5.88 13.14 11.42
CA VAL A 52 7.10 13.83 11.91
C VAL A 52 6.91 15.35 11.88
N GLN A 53 6.32 15.89 10.82
CA GLN A 53 6.03 17.32 10.69
C GLN A 53 5.05 17.79 11.78
N MET A 54 3.99 17.03 12.04
CA MET A 54 3.05 17.28 13.15
C MET A 54 3.79 17.29 14.50
N LEU A 55 4.67 16.32 14.76
CA LEU A 55 5.46 16.25 15.99
C LEU A 55 6.44 17.43 16.16
N MET A 56 6.93 18.00 15.05
CA MET A 56 7.85 19.15 15.08
C MET A 56 7.11 20.48 15.29
N LEU A 57 5.90 20.63 14.73
CA LEU A 57 5.15 21.88 14.75
C LEU A 57 4.22 21.99 15.98
N GLU A 58 3.73 20.88 16.50
CA GLU A 58 2.78 20.85 17.61
C GLU A 58 3.44 20.37 18.91
N GLN A 59 3.32 21.15 19.99
CA GLN A 59 3.77 20.73 21.32
C GLN A 59 2.89 19.63 21.93
N ASN A 60 1.61 19.56 21.53
CA ASN A 60 0.62 18.60 22.03
C ASN A 60 -0.13 17.92 20.88
N PRO A 61 0.54 17.05 20.12
CA PRO A 61 -0.10 16.27 19.08
C PRO A 61 -1.21 15.37 19.67
N PRO A 62 -2.25 15.03 18.89
CA PRO A 62 -3.34 14.19 19.35
C PRO A 62 -2.82 12.81 19.78
N THR A 63 -3.18 12.43 21.01
CA THR A 63 -2.80 11.17 21.68
C THR A 63 -3.95 10.14 21.59
N SER A 64 -5.13 10.54 21.10
CA SER A 64 -6.33 9.71 21.00
C SER A 64 -7.24 10.22 19.87
N GLY A 65 -7.92 9.31 19.18
CA GLY A 65 -8.80 9.60 18.04
C GLY A 65 -8.25 9.13 16.69
N ASP A 66 -8.95 9.45 15.59
CA ASP A 66 -8.49 9.17 14.22
C ASP A 66 -7.40 10.20 13.82
N ILE A 67 -6.15 9.89 14.17
CA ILE A 67 -4.98 10.73 13.90
C ILE A 67 -4.78 10.93 12.40
N LEU A 68 -5.26 9.99 11.57
CA LEU A 68 -5.18 10.12 10.12
C LEU A 68 -6.12 11.22 9.60
N ASP A 69 -7.31 11.36 10.18
CA ASP A 69 -8.24 12.45 9.85
C ASP A 69 -7.70 13.81 10.32
N TYR A 70 -7.02 13.83 11.47
CA TYR A 70 -6.34 15.02 11.96
C TYR A 70 -5.26 15.53 11.00
N LEU A 71 -4.45 14.63 10.43
CA LEU A 71 -3.40 15.00 9.47
C LEU A 71 -3.98 15.62 8.19
N VAL A 72 -5.16 15.16 7.74
CA VAL A 72 -5.87 15.75 6.59
C VAL A 72 -6.39 17.14 6.96
N LYS A 73 -7.07 17.25 8.11
CA LYS A 73 -7.68 18.49 8.59
C LYS A 73 -6.66 19.61 8.81
N ASN A 74 -5.47 19.26 9.31
CA ASN A 74 -4.38 20.21 9.53
C ASN A 74 -3.49 20.41 8.29
N ASN A 75 -3.89 19.92 7.12
CA ASN A 75 -3.17 20.06 5.84
C ASN A 75 -1.76 19.45 5.82
N TYR A 76 -1.44 18.51 6.72
CA TYR A 76 -0.17 17.76 6.65
C TYR A 76 -0.19 16.74 5.50
N ILE A 77 -1.38 16.29 5.10
CA ILE A 77 -1.60 15.49 3.89
C ILE A 77 -2.83 16.01 3.13
N SER A 78 -2.77 16.02 1.80
CA SER A 78 -3.87 16.52 0.96
C SER A 78 -4.95 15.46 0.69
N THR A 79 -4.63 14.18 0.89
CA THR A 79 -5.54 13.05 0.60
C THR A 79 -5.33 11.94 1.61
N LYS A 80 -6.41 11.40 2.18
CA LYS A 80 -6.37 10.22 3.04
C LYS A 80 -6.09 8.98 2.19
N PRO A 81 -4.92 8.32 2.33
CA PRO A 81 -4.67 7.08 1.62
C PRO A 81 -5.56 5.96 2.22
N ASN A 82 -6.29 5.26 1.35
CA ASN A 82 -7.18 4.17 1.76
C ASN A 82 -6.38 2.99 2.30
N GLY A 83 -6.91 2.33 3.34
CA GLY A 83 -6.29 1.16 3.94
C GLY A 83 -5.19 1.47 4.95
N PHE A 84 -5.06 2.72 5.41
CA PHE A 84 -4.12 3.10 6.46
C PHE A 84 -4.87 3.54 7.71
N GLU A 85 -4.30 3.21 8.86
CA GLU A 85 -4.71 3.70 10.17
C GLU A 85 -3.48 4.18 10.94
N ILE A 86 -3.61 5.31 11.64
CA ILE A 86 -2.56 5.81 12.52
C ILE A 86 -3.08 5.71 13.93
N THR A 87 -2.36 4.94 14.75
CA THR A 87 -2.71 4.72 16.15
C THR A 87 -1.58 5.22 17.03
N TYR A 88 -1.93 5.83 18.16
CA TYR A 88 -0.97 6.16 19.19
C TYR A 88 -0.89 5.01 20.19
N LYS A 89 0.32 4.53 20.45
CA LYS A 89 0.58 3.50 21.46
C LYS A 89 1.68 3.96 22.40
N VAL A 90 1.52 3.59 23.67
CA VAL A 90 2.55 3.74 24.70
C VAL A 90 2.94 2.33 25.11
N GLU A 91 4.19 1.95 24.82
CA GLU A 91 4.73 0.65 25.23
C GLU A 91 6.05 0.91 25.95
N ASN A 92 6.21 0.33 27.15
CA ASN A 92 7.41 0.46 27.98
C ASN A 92 7.89 1.90 28.22
N GLY A 93 6.96 2.85 28.42
CA GLY A 93 7.30 4.26 28.70
C GLY A 93 7.82 5.04 27.49
N LYS A 94 7.80 4.45 26.29
CA LYS A 94 8.08 5.12 25.02
C LYS A 94 6.78 5.38 24.28
N GLU A 95 6.55 6.63 23.93
CA GLU A 95 5.39 7.09 23.19
C GLU A 95 5.68 6.96 21.70
N PHE A 96 4.88 6.21 20.94
CA PHE A 96 5.06 6.08 19.49
C PHE A 96 3.76 6.11 18.71
N TYR A 97 3.84 6.70 17.50
CA TYR A 97 2.79 6.66 16.50
C TYR A 97 3.03 5.47 15.58
N ARG A 98 2.09 4.52 15.57
CA ARG A 98 2.10 3.36 14.69
C ARG A 98 1.21 3.63 13.49
N ILE A 99 1.83 3.75 12.32
CA ILE A 99 1.14 3.71 11.03
C ILE A 99 0.95 2.25 10.65
N ARG A 100 -0.29 1.80 10.44
CA ARG A 100 -0.65 0.43 10.09
C ARG A 100 -1.35 0.39 8.74
N TYR A 101 -0.94 -0.53 7.87
CA TYR A 101 -1.73 -0.88 6.68
C TYR A 101 -2.72 -2.00 7.03
N ILE A 102 -4.02 -1.72 6.90
CA ILE A 102 -5.09 -2.65 7.27
C ILE A 102 -5.45 -3.64 6.16
N ASN A 103 -5.17 -3.31 4.90
CA ASN A 103 -5.48 -4.18 3.79
C ASN A 103 -4.41 -5.28 3.65
N SER A 104 -4.84 -6.50 3.33
CA SER A 104 -3.95 -7.66 3.09
C SER A 104 -3.75 -7.95 1.61
N ASP A 105 -4.02 -6.98 0.72
CA ASP A 105 -4.00 -7.16 -0.74
C ASP A 105 -2.62 -6.89 -1.37
N VAL A 106 -1.60 -6.69 -0.54
CA VAL A 106 -0.25 -6.31 -0.95
C VAL A 106 0.76 -7.31 -0.41
N ASP A 107 1.69 -7.71 -1.28
CA ASP A 107 2.79 -8.59 -0.94
C ASP A 107 3.77 -7.87 0.00
N VAL A 108 3.75 -8.28 1.27
CA VAL A 108 4.51 -7.68 2.36
C VAL A 108 6.03 -7.76 2.15
N LEU A 109 6.50 -8.78 1.42
CA LEU A 109 7.93 -8.95 1.11
C LEU A 109 8.39 -7.93 0.07
N LYS A 110 7.52 -7.62 -0.92
CA LYS A 110 7.79 -6.61 -1.95
C LYS A 110 7.73 -5.19 -1.39
N VAL A 111 6.87 -4.93 -0.41
CA VAL A 111 6.83 -3.60 0.23
C VAL A 111 8.09 -3.35 1.06
N LYS A 112 8.57 -4.38 1.78
CA LYS A 112 9.79 -4.30 2.58
C LYS A 112 11.07 -4.11 1.74
N SER A 113 11.12 -4.66 0.52
CA SER A 113 12.27 -4.45 -0.37
C SER A 113 12.30 -3.04 -0.97
N VAL A 114 11.14 -2.39 -1.11
CA VAL A 114 11.05 -0.99 -1.59
C VAL A 114 11.32 0.00 -0.47
N ASN A 115 10.91 -0.28 0.76
CA ASN A 115 11.16 0.59 1.90
C ASN A 115 11.51 -0.22 3.17
N THR A 116 12.79 -0.18 3.53
CA THR A 116 13.38 -0.93 4.65
C THR A 116 12.96 -0.41 6.03
N MET A 117 12.33 0.76 6.11
CA MET A 117 11.80 1.33 7.36
C MET A 117 10.48 0.69 7.79
N ILE A 118 9.87 -0.15 6.95
CA ILE A 118 8.60 -0.82 7.23
C ILE A 118 8.87 -2.15 7.94
N SER A 119 8.44 -2.23 9.21
CA SER A 119 8.48 -3.45 10.01
C SER A 119 7.16 -4.22 9.89
N LEU A 120 7.19 -5.50 10.26
CA LEU A 120 6.01 -6.36 10.29
C LEU A 120 5.57 -6.51 11.75
N ASP A 121 4.30 -6.23 12.03
CA ASP A 121 3.68 -6.54 13.33
C ASP A 121 3.52 -8.07 13.45
N GLU A 122 3.31 -8.60 14.66
CA GLU A 122 3.16 -10.05 14.92
C GLU A 122 2.01 -10.70 14.13
N SER A 123 1.10 -9.89 13.56
CA SER A 123 0.02 -10.29 12.65
C SER A 123 0.37 -10.22 11.15
N ASN A 124 1.66 -10.13 10.81
CA ASN A 124 2.17 -10.04 9.43
C ASN A 124 1.64 -8.81 8.65
N LYS A 125 1.31 -7.73 9.36
CA LYS A 125 0.84 -6.46 8.79
C LYS A 125 1.98 -5.44 8.76
N LEU A 126 2.02 -4.63 7.70
CA LEU A 126 3.02 -3.58 7.51
C LEU A 126 2.78 -2.46 8.51
N ILE A 127 3.80 -2.16 9.30
CA ILE A 127 3.79 -1.09 10.30
C ILE A 127 5.03 -0.20 10.18
N ILE A 128 4.86 1.08 10.51
CA ILE A 128 5.97 1.99 10.80
C ILE A 128 5.69 2.61 12.16
N ASP A 129 6.64 2.45 13.08
CA ASP A 129 6.59 3.06 14.40
C ASP A 129 7.46 4.33 14.42
N ILE A 130 6.86 5.44 14.84
CA ILE A 130 7.50 6.77 14.91
C ILE A 130 7.57 7.17 16.39
N PRO A 131 8.77 7.19 17.00
CA PRO A 131 8.91 7.60 18.38
C PRO A 131 8.61 9.09 18.53
N ARG A 132 7.88 9.44 19.60
CA ARG A 132 7.58 10.82 19.99
C ARG A 132 8.72 11.44 20.80
N LYS A 133 9.48 10.64 21.57
CA LYS A 133 10.71 10.99 22.30
C LYS A 133 11.57 9.77 22.57
#